data_AF-A0A023DEF1-F1
#
_entry.id   AF-A0A023DEF1-F1
#
_cell.length_a   1.000
_cell.length_b   1.000
_cell.length_c   1.000
_cell.angle_alpha   90.00
_cell.angle_beta   90.00
_cell.angle_gamma   90.00
#
_symmetry.space_group_name_H-M   'P 1'
#
loop_
_entity.id
_entity.type
_entity.pdbx_description
1 polymer ?
#
loop_
_entity_poly.entity_id
_entity_poly.type
_entity_poly.pdbx_seq_one_letter_code
_entity_poly.pdbx_strand_id
1 'polypeptide(L)' 'MMLEELVGFCSQCGKPIHCLHGFLNGIISDEKETLYCFQCYEEKEEAKKS' A
#
# COMPACT_ATOMS: atom_id res chain seq x y z
N MET A 1 8.49 20.46 8.92
CA MET A 1 8.71 20.07 7.51
C MET A 1 7.98 18.74 7.31
N MET A 2 7.26 18.61 6.20
CA MET A 2 6.16 17.66 5.93
C MET A 2 6.40 16.24 6.49
N LEU A 3 5.58 15.83 7.47
CA LEU A 3 5.67 14.51 8.12
C LEU A 3 4.98 13.40 7.32
N GLU A 4 4.08 13.78 6.40
CA GLU A 4 3.24 12.88 5.63
C GLU A 4 3.06 13.39 4.20
N GLU A 5 3.39 12.56 3.22
CA GLU A 5 3.17 12.83 1.80
C GLU A 5 2.16 11.81 1.25
N LEU A 6 1.06 12.28 0.65
CA LEU A 6 0.12 11.38 -0.03
C LEU A 6 0.79 10.82 -1.29
N VAL A 7 1.07 9.51 -1.28
CA VAL A 7 1.69 8.80 -2.40
C VAL A 7 0.64 8.36 -3.40
N GLY A 8 -0.53 7.94 -2.91
CA GLY A 8 -1.62 7.50 -3.76
C GLY A 8 -2.71 6.80 -2.97
N PHE A 9 -3.48 5.96 -3.66
CA PHE A 9 -4.61 5.24 -3.09
C PHE A 9 -4.45 3.74 -3.32
N CYS A 10 -4.92 2.94 -2.36
CA CYS A 10 -4.95 1.51 -2.49
C CYS A 10 -5.82 1.10 -3.68
N SER A 11 -5.27 0.29 -4.59
CA SER A 11 -5.98 -0.20 -5.78
C SER A 11 -7.13 -1.18 -5.49
N GLN A 12 -7.28 -1.65 -4.25
CA GLN A 12 -8.35 -2.56 -3.82
C GLN A 12 -9.47 -1.82 -3.09
N CYS A 13 -9.14 -1.11 -2.01
CA CYS A 13 -10.15 -0.46 -1.17
C CYS A 13 -10.23 1.06 -1.35
N GLY A 14 -9.34 1.69 -2.12
CA GLY A 14 -9.29 3.13 -2.32
C GLY A 14 -8.78 3.92 -1.10
N LYS A 15 -8.26 3.26 -0.06
CA LYS A 15 -7.68 3.97 1.11
C LYS A 15 -6.46 4.81 0.71
N PRO A 16 -6.32 6.04 1.23
CA PRO A 16 -5.14 6.86 0.98
C PRO A 16 -3.90 6.24 1.64
N ILE A 17 -2.81 6.18 0.90
CA ILE A 17 -1.50 5.71 1.35
C ILE A 17 -0.57 6.90 1.40
N HIS A 18 -0.02 7.13 2.59
CA HIS A 18 0.91 8.21 2.86
C HIS A 18 2.32 7.66 3.10
N CYS A 19 3.34 8.41 2.69
CA CYS A 19 4.71 8.27 3.11
C CYS A 19 4.91 9.07 4.39
N LEU A 20 5.09 8.38 5.51
CA LEU A 20 5.33 8.95 6.83
C LEU A 20 6.82 8.91 7.13
N HIS A 21 7.49 10.06 7.22
CA HIS A 21 8.93 10.13 7.55
C HIS A 21 9.85 9.28 6.65
N GLY A 22 9.50 9.12 5.36
CA GLY A 22 10.25 8.24 4.44
C GLY A 22 9.88 6.76 4.53
N PHE A 23 8.88 6.39 5.33
CA PHE A 23 8.27 5.07 5.34
C PHE A 23 6.91 5.08 4.65
N LEU A 24 6.75 4.23 3.65
CA LEU A 24 5.47 4.05 2.97
C LEU A 24 4.49 3.30 3.89
N ASN A 25 3.34 3.89 4.18
CA ASN A 25 2.26 3.24 4.93
C ASN A 25 1.42 2.32 4.03
N GLY A 26 2.09 1.49 3.23
CA GLY A 26 1.49 0.57 2.26
C GLY A 26 2.55 -0.31 1.59
N ILE A 27 2.10 -1.22 0.73
CA ILE A 27 2.94 -2.12 -0.05
C ILE A 27 2.82 -1.78 -1.53
N ILE A 28 3.95 -1.72 -2.22
CA ILE A 28 4.02 -1.64 -3.69
C ILE A 28 4.28 -3.05 -4.19
N SER A 29 3.37 -3.61 -4.99
CA SER A 29 3.62 -4.89 -5.68
C SER A 29 4.47 -4.66 -6.93
N ASP A 30 5.57 -5.42 -7.05
CA ASP A 30 6.56 -5.33 -8.13
C ASP A 30 5.97 -5.58 -9.53
N GLU A 31 4.93 -6.41 -9.61
CA GLU A 31 4.35 -6.84 -10.89
C GLU A 31 3.69 -5.70 -11.68
N LYS A 32 3.23 -4.62 -11.02
CA LYS A 32 2.44 -3.53 -11.66
C LYS A 32 2.59 -2.15 -11.02
N GLU A 33 3.58 -1.94 -10.16
CA GLU A 33 3.70 -0.71 -9.33
C GLU A 33 2.39 -0.36 -8.60
N THR A 34 1.56 -1.37 -8.32
CA THR A 34 0.26 -1.20 -7.71
C THR A 34 0.40 -1.03 -6.22
N LEU A 35 -0.18 0.06 -5.72
CA LEU A 35 -0.25 0.42 -4.32
C LEU A 35 -1.36 -0.34 -3.61
N TYR A 36 -1.00 -1.02 -2.52
CA TYR A 36 -1.92 -1.74 -1.65
C TYR A 36 -1.75 -1.28 -0.21
N CYS A 37 -2.85 -1.19 0.53
CA CYS A 37 -2.76 -1.05 1.98
C CYS A 37 -2.38 -2.41 2.59
N PHE A 38 -1.87 -2.39 3.83
CA PHE A 38 -1.46 -3.61 4.54
C PHE A 38 -2.56 -4.68 4.56
N GLN A 39 -3.80 -4.30 4.85
CA GLN A 39 -4.95 -5.23 4.86
C GLN A 39 -5.15 -5.94 3.51
N CYS A 40 -5.25 -5.18 2.42
CA CYS A 40 -5.52 -5.77 1.11
C CYS A 40 -4.33 -6.57 0.57
N TYR A 41 -3.10 -6.19 0.94
CA TYR A 41 -1.92 -6.96 0.57
C TYR A 41 -1.85 -8.27 1.34
N GLU A 42 -2.16 -8.26 2.63
CA GLU A 42 -2.21 -9.46 3.49
C GLU A 42 -3.25 -10.46 2.99
N GLU A 43 -4.48 -10.02 2.67
CA GLU A 43 -5.50 -10.86 2.03
C GLU A 43 -5.01 -11.48 0.70
N LYS A 44 -4.27 -10.72 -0.10
CA LYS A 44 -3.73 -11.18 -1.39
C LYS A 44 -2.61 -12.22 -1.21
N GLU A 45 -1.75 -12.04 -0.21
CA GLU A 45 -0.68 -13.00 0.12
C GLU A 45 -1.24 -14.29 0.74
N GLU A 46 -2.23 -14.18 1.62
CA GLU A 46 -2.95 -15.32 2.21
C GLU A 46 -3.62 -16.17 1.11
N ALA A 47 -4.24 -15.52 0.11
CA ALA A 47 -4.85 -16.19 -1.03
C ALA A 47 -3.85 -16.94 -1.93
N LYS A 48 -2.56 -16.58 -1.94
CA LYS A 48 -1.52 -17.29 -2.71
C LYS A 48 -0.98 -18.54 -1.98
N LYS A 49 -1.30 -18.74 -0.70
CA LYS A 49 -0.84 -19.88 0.11
C LYS A 49 -1.81 -21.08 0.15
N SER A 50 -2.97 -21.02 -0.52
CA SER A 50 -3.92 -22.15 -0.63
C SER A 50 -3.75 -22.97 -1.89
#